data_AF-A0A6C0AQV4-F1
#
_entry.id   AF-A0A6C0AQV4-F1
#
_cell.length_a   1.000
_cell.length_b   1.000
_cell.length_c   1.000
_cell.angle_alpha   90.00
_cell.angle_beta   90.00
_cell.angle_gamma   90.00
#
_symmetry.space_group_name_H-M   'P 1'
#
loop_
_entity.id
_entity.type
_entity.pdbx_description
1 polymer ?
#
loop_
_entity_poly.entity_id
_entity_poly.type
_entity_poly.pdbx_seq_one_letter_code
_entity_poly.pdbx_strand_id
1 'polypeptide(L)'
;MSNILLNIFFISVHTIGFIYLLIILLISSNLKYCILTLIFMIIIKYSYICLNECLITPLETNSFFPCSTELAQSVLNINTISLEKCEEVLINFLLALICIKILFLIFYKYCQNNCAEYLNVLNIFELFKRLKI
;
A
#
# COMPACT_ATOMS: atom_id res chain seq x y z
N MET A 1 -17.00 23.04 -20.84
CA MET A 1 -16.10 23.67 -19.84
C MET A 1 -16.28 23.06 -18.44
N SER A 2 -17.52 22.79 -17.96
CA SER A 2 -17.76 22.11 -16.67
C SER A 2 -17.14 20.71 -16.58
N ASN A 3 -17.22 19.90 -17.63
CA ASN A 3 -16.70 18.53 -17.63
C ASN A 3 -15.16 18.44 -17.56
N ILE A 4 -14.44 19.46 -18.05
CA ILE A 4 -12.98 19.45 -18.02
C ILE A 4 -12.47 19.70 -16.60
N LEU A 5 -13.03 20.71 -15.93
CA LEU A 5 -12.70 21.05 -14.54
C LEU A 5 -13.04 19.89 -13.58
N LEU A 6 -14.17 19.22 -13.79
CA LEU A 6 -14.58 18.06 -13.00
C LEU A 6 -13.61 16.88 -13.17
N ASN A 7 -13.18 16.58 -14.40
CA ASN A 7 -12.25 15.48 -14.64
C ASN A 7 -10.85 15.77 -14.11
N ILE A 8 -10.34 17.00 -14.27
CA ILE A 8 -9.08 17.42 -13.65
C ILE A 8 -9.15 17.26 -12.13
N PHE A 9 -10.29 17.60 -11.52
CA PHE A 9 -10.50 17.41 -10.09
C PHE A 9 -10.42 15.93 -9.71
N PHE A 10 -11.11 15.03 -10.41
CA PHE A 10 -11.07 13.60 -10.12
C PHE A 10 -9.67 12.98 -10.29
N ILE A 11 -8.98 13.28 -11.40
CA ILE A 11 -7.60 12.83 -11.66
C ILE A 11 -6.67 13.31 -10.53
N SER A 12 -6.80 14.57 -10.13
CA SER A 12 -5.98 15.15 -9.07
C SER A 12 -6.26 14.50 -7.72
N VAL A 13 -7.52 14.33 -7.35
CA VAL A 13 -7.92 13.68 -6.09
C VAL A 13 -7.46 12.23 -6.04
N HIS A 14 -7.60 11.48 -7.12
CA HIS A 14 -7.19 10.09 -7.18
C HIS A 14 -5.67 9.93 -7.13
N THR A 15 -4.93 10.73 -7.91
CA THR A 15 -3.45 10.70 -7.89
C THR A 15 -2.90 11.12 -6.53
N ILE A 16 -3.44 12.18 -5.91
CA ILE A 16 -3.05 12.62 -4.57
C ILE A 16 -3.40 11.55 -3.54
N GLY A 17 -4.60 10.98 -3.60
CA GLY A 17 -5.05 9.90 -2.71
C GLY A 17 -4.17 8.67 -2.81
N PHE A 18 -3.77 8.31 -4.03
CA PHE A 18 -2.86 7.21 -4.30
C PHE A 18 -1.47 7.43 -3.67
N ILE A 19 -0.87 8.60 -3.92
CA ILE A 19 0.43 8.97 -3.34
C ILE A 19 0.36 9.02 -1.82
N TYR A 20 -0.71 9.59 -1.27
CA TYR A 20 -0.93 9.66 0.18
C TYR A 20 -1.01 8.27 0.82
N LEU A 21 -1.75 7.35 0.18
CA LEU A 21 -1.87 5.97 0.64
C LEU A 21 -0.51 5.25 0.59
N LEU A 22 0.28 5.47 -0.45
CA LEU A 22 1.64 4.92 -0.60
C LEU A 22 2.60 5.45 0.48
N ILE A 23 2.55 6.76 0.77
CA ILE A 23 3.36 7.38 1.82
C ILE A 23 2.99 6.82 3.20
N ILE A 24 1.69 6.74 3.52
CA ILE A 24 1.22 6.11 4.77
C ILE A 24 1.75 4.68 4.89
N LEU A 25 1.72 3.93 3.79
CA LEU A 25 2.19 2.56 3.76
C LEU A 25 3.67 2.43 4.10
N LEU A 26 4.49 3.32 3.56
CA LEU A 26 5.93 3.31 3.74
C LEU A 26 6.31 3.72 5.17
N ILE A 27 5.68 4.78 5.68
CA ILE A 27 6.01 5.39 6.97
C ILE A 27 5.41 4.64 8.16
N SER A 28 4.21 4.07 8.00
CA SER A 28 3.51 3.44 9.12
C SER A 28 4.28 2.22 9.65
N SER A 29 4.58 2.26 10.95
CA SER A 29 5.14 1.14 11.73
C SER A 29 4.04 0.36 12.46
N ASN A 30 2.81 0.87 12.49
CA ASN A 30 1.71 0.24 13.20
C ASN A 30 1.00 -0.77 12.30
N LEU A 31 1.10 -2.04 12.71
CA LEU A 31 0.50 -3.19 12.01
C LEU A 31 -1.00 -3.00 11.75
N LYS A 32 -1.75 -2.37 12.67
CA LYS A 32 -3.19 -2.17 12.53
C LYS A 32 -3.54 -1.34 11.29
N TYR A 33 -2.79 -0.27 11.03
CA TYR A 33 -3.01 0.57 9.85
C TYR A 33 -2.65 -0.19 8.57
N CYS A 34 -1.55 -0.96 8.57
CA CYS A 34 -1.18 -1.77 7.41
C CYS A 34 -2.26 -2.81 7.05
N ILE A 35 -2.85 -3.47 8.07
CA ILE A 35 -3.96 -4.42 7.87
C ILE A 35 -5.21 -3.72 7.35
N LEU A 36 -5.55 -2.55 7.90
CA LEU A 36 -6.71 -1.79 7.42
C LEU A 36 -6.53 -1.38 5.95
N THR A 37 -5.34 -0.93 5.58
CA THR A 37 -5.01 -0.59 4.19
C THR A 37 -5.04 -1.83 3.29
N LEU A 38 -4.59 -3.00 3.77
CA LEU A 38 -4.71 -4.26 3.04
C LEU A 38 -6.18 -4.60 2.74
N ILE A 39 -7.05 -4.52 3.75
CA ILE A 39 -8.48 -4.79 3.59
C ILE A 39 -9.08 -3.82 2.56
N PHE A 40 -8.75 -2.54 2.66
CA PHE A 40 -9.22 -1.53 1.71
C PHE A 40 -8.77 -1.83 0.27
N MET A 41 -7.50 -2.20 0.07
CA MET A 41 -6.98 -2.57 -1.26
C MET A 41 -7.60 -3.87 -1.80
N ILE A 42 -7.95 -4.83 -0.93
CA ILE A 42 -8.69 -6.04 -1.35
C ILE A 42 -10.08 -5.66 -1.84
N ILE A 43 -10.78 -4.75 -1.16
CA ILE A 43 -12.10 -4.25 -1.60
C ILE A 43 -11.96 -3.59 -2.98
N ILE A 44 -10.94 -2.77 -3.19
CA ILE A 44 -10.66 -2.15 -4.50
C ILE A 44 -10.45 -3.24 -5.56
N LYS A 45 -9.63 -4.26 -5.28
CA LYS A 45 -9.42 -5.38 -6.22
C LYS A 45 -10.71 -6.14 -6.55
N TYR A 46 -11.56 -6.40 -5.55
CA TYR A 46 -12.85 -7.05 -5.81
C TYR A 46 -13.77 -6.16 -6.65
N SER A 47 -13.82 -4.85 -6.38
CA SER A 47 -14.60 -3.92 -7.20
C SER A 47 -14.12 -3.90 -8.65
N TYR A 48 -12.79 -3.95 -8.87
CA TYR A 48 -12.20 -4.07 -10.19
C TYR A 48 -12.62 -5.37 -10.89
N ILE A 49 -12.60 -6.52 -10.20
CA ILE A 49 -13.03 -7.81 -10.79
C ILE A 49 -14.51 -7.79 -11.18
N CYS A 50 -15.37 -7.18 -10.36
CA CYS A 50 -16.81 -7.12 -10.65
C CYS A 50 -17.16 -6.20 -11.83
N LEU A 51 -16.38 -5.14 -12.03
CA LEU A 51 -16.65 -4.09 -13.02
C LEU A 51 -15.75 -4.20 -14.26
N ASN A 52 -14.73 -5.05 -14.22
CA ASN A 52 -13.59 -5.14 -15.17
C ASN A 52 -12.79 -3.85 -15.35
N GLU A 53 -13.07 -2.81 -14.56
CA GLU A 53 -12.45 -1.50 -14.62
C GLU A 53 -12.35 -0.94 -13.20
N CYS A 54 -11.35 -0.08 -12.93
CA CYS A 54 -11.34 0.63 -11.67
C CYS A 54 -12.46 1.67 -11.65
N LEU A 55 -13.22 1.78 -10.55
CA LEU A 55 -14.37 2.69 -10.43
C LEU A 55 -14.08 4.15 -10.83
N ILE A 56 -12.82 4.55 -10.72
CA ILE A 56 -12.38 5.93 -10.93
C ILE A 56 -11.92 6.15 -12.38
N THR A 57 -11.47 5.11 -13.08
CA THR A 57 -10.91 5.23 -14.44
C THR A 57 -11.92 5.77 -15.45
N PRO A 58 -13.20 5.32 -15.49
CA PRO A 58 -14.21 5.91 -16.37
C PRO A 58 -14.46 7.41 -16.11
N LEU A 59 -14.23 7.86 -14.87
CA LEU A 59 -14.37 9.26 -14.48
C LEU A 59 -13.13 10.09 -14.85
N GLU A 60 -11.97 9.44 -14.99
CA GLU A 60 -10.72 10.05 -15.43
C GLU A 60 -10.59 10.10 -16.94
N THR A 61 -11.08 9.07 -17.65
CA THR A 61 -10.95 8.95 -19.10
C THR A 61 -11.59 10.12 -19.82
N ASN A 62 -10.75 10.98 -20.40
CA ASN A 62 -11.18 12.08 -21.25
C ASN A 62 -10.12 12.29 -22.34
N SER A 63 -10.53 12.75 -23.52
CA SER A 63 -9.63 12.89 -24.68
C SER A 63 -8.52 13.94 -24.53
N PHE A 64 -8.51 14.70 -23.44
CA PHE A 64 -7.63 15.86 -23.24
C PHE A 64 -6.49 15.64 -22.24
N PHE A 65 -6.63 14.72 -21.28
CA PHE A 65 -5.64 14.49 -20.23
C PHE A 65 -5.44 13.00 -20.00
N PRO A 66 -4.18 12.54 -19.88
CA PRO A 66 -3.92 11.16 -19.58
C PRO A 66 -4.38 10.82 -18.16
N CYS A 67 -5.07 9.70 -18.00
CA CYS A 67 -5.48 9.21 -16.68
C CYS A 67 -4.26 8.76 -15.86
N SER A 68 -4.47 8.53 -14.56
CA SER A 68 -3.40 8.10 -13.64
C SER A 68 -2.70 6.82 -14.10
N THR A 69 -3.44 5.92 -14.74
CA THR A 69 -2.95 4.66 -15.31
C THR A 69 -2.21 4.85 -16.63
N GLU A 70 -2.60 5.79 -17.49
CA GLU A 70 -1.81 6.19 -18.68
C GLU A 70 -0.47 6.82 -18.28
N LEU A 71 -0.47 7.67 -17.24
CA LEU A 71 0.75 8.27 -16.71
C LEU A 71 1.69 7.18 -16.18
N ALA A 72 1.17 6.22 -15.39
CA ALA A 72 1.96 5.10 -14.91
C ALA A 72 2.49 4.23 -16.06
N GLN A 73 1.67 3.96 -17.08
CA GLN A 73 2.06 3.21 -18.27
C GLN A 73 3.21 3.88 -19.02
N SER A 74 3.15 5.20 -19.18
CA SER A 74 4.19 6.00 -19.84
C SER A 74 5.50 6.02 -19.06
N VAL A 75 5.46 6.16 -17.72
CA VAL A 75 6.65 6.14 -16.85
C VAL A 75 7.34 4.78 -16.90
N LEU A 76 6.57 3.70 -16.98
CA LEU A 76 7.10 2.33 -17.05
C LEU A 76 7.48 1.92 -18.48
N ASN A 77 7.27 2.78 -19.49
CA ASN A 77 7.44 2.48 -20.92
C ASN A 77 6.67 1.24 -21.40
N ILE A 78 5.52 0.94 -20.81
CA ILE A 78 4.72 -0.26 -21.10
C ILE A 78 3.60 0.10 -22.10
N ASN A 79 3.94 0.62 -23.27
CA ASN A 79 2.94 1.09 -24.24
C ASN A 79 2.19 -0.05 -24.97
N THR A 80 2.57 -1.31 -24.71
CA THR A 80 2.05 -2.51 -25.41
C THR A 80 0.88 -3.18 -24.69
N ILE A 81 0.59 -2.79 -23.45
CA ILE A 81 -0.45 -3.40 -22.62
C ILE A 81 -1.71 -2.50 -22.64
N SER A 82 -2.90 -3.10 -22.60
CA SER A 82 -4.14 -2.31 -22.48
C SER A 82 -4.21 -1.60 -21.12
N LEU A 83 -4.87 -0.44 -21.08
CA LEU A 83 -5.01 0.36 -19.85
C LEU A 83 -5.57 -0.45 -18.69
N GLU A 84 -6.64 -1.19 -18.93
CA GLU A 84 -7.27 -2.11 -17.97
C GLU A 84 -6.24 -3.03 -17.30
N LYS A 85 -5.40 -3.69 -18.11
CA LYS A 85 -4.36 -4.60 -17.62
C LYS A 85 -3.25 -3.85 -16.88
N CYS A 86 -2.95 -2.61 -17.26
CA CYS A 86 -2.01 -1.77 -16.52
C CYS A 86 -2.54 -1.46 -15.11
N GLU A 87 -3.84 -1.15 -14.98
CA GLU A 87 -4.45 -0.90 -13.66
C GLU A 87 -4.43 -2.15 -12.80
N GLU A 88 -4.75 -3.32 -13.37
CA GLU A 88 -4.70 -4.58 -12.66
C GLU A 88 -3.29 -4.88 -12.14
N VAL A 89 -2.26 -4.64 -12.97
CA VAL A 89 -0.86 -4.79 -12.59
C VAL A 89 -0.51 -3.85 -11.44
N LEU A 90 -0.94 -2.59 -11.48
CA LEU A 90 -0.69 -1.63 -10.41
C LEU A 90 -1.37 -2.04 -9.09
N ILE A 91 -2.64 -2.46 -9.14
CA ILE A 91 -3.39 -2.95 -7.97
C ILE A 91 -2.68 -4.17 -7.37
N ASN A 92 -2.27 -5.12 -8.19
CA ASN A 92 -1.55 -6.32 -7.74
C ASN A 92 -0.18 -5.97 -7.15
N PHE A 93 0.55 -5.04 -7.75
CA PHE A 93 1.83 -4.55 -7.24
C PHE A 93 1.69 -3.93 -5.85
N LEU A 94 0.69 -3.09 -5.64
CA LEU A 94 0.42 -2.45 -4.33
C LEU A 94 0.07 -3.49 -3.27
N LEU A 95 -0.79 -4.45 -3.61
CA LEU A 95 -1.13 -5.55 -2.70
C LEU A 95 0.11 -6.34 -2.29
N ALA A 96 0.99 -6.66 -3.25
CA ALA A 96 2.24 -7.35 -2.96
C ALA A 96 3.14 -6.53 -2.01
N LEU A 97 3.27 -5.22 -2.25
CA LEU A 97 4.06 -4.32 -1.41
C LEU A 97 3.52 -4.26 0.03
N ILE A 98 2.20 -4.22 0.20
CA ILE A 98 1.54 -4.27 1.52
C ILE A 98 1.82 -5.59 2.23
N CYS A 99 1.68 -6.72 1.54
CA CYS A 99 1.96 -8.03 2.11
C CYS A 99 3.42 -8.14 2.58
N ILE A 100 4.37 -7.68 1.78
CA ILE A 100 5.80 -7.66 2.15
C ILE A 100 6.02 -6.80 3.40
N LYS A 101 5.41 -5.62 3.46
CA LYS A 101 5.52 -4.71 4.62
C LYS A 101 4.94 -5.35 5.89
N ILE A 102 3.78 -5.99 5.80
CA ILE A 102 3.15 -6.67 6.95
C ILE A 102 4.03 -7.82 7.42
N LEU A 103 4.52 -8.67 6.51
CA LEU A 103 5.44 -9.76 6.84
C LEU A 103 6.70 -9.24 7.55
N PHE A 104 7.29 -8.16 7.02
CA PHE A 104 8.44 -7.51 7.65
C PHE A 104 8.13 -7.02 9.07
N LEU A 105 6.99 -6.34 9.28
CA LEU A 105 6.61 -5.84 10.60
C LEU A 105 6.31 -6.96 11.61
N ILE A 106 5.70 -8.06 11.16
CA ILE A 106 5.47 -9.25 12.01
C ILE A 106 6.82 -9.84 12.43
N PHE A 107 7.72 -10.05 11.48
CA PHE A 107 9.04 -10.61 11.75
C PHE A 107 9.86 -9.71 12.68
N TYR A 108 9.86 -8.40 12.43
CA TYR A 108 10.51 -7.42 13.28
C TYR A 108 10.00 -7.47 14.73
N LYS A 109 8.67 -7.52 14.91
CA LYS A 109 8.06 -7.57 16.24
C LYS A 109 8.33 -8.88 16.97
N TYR A 110 8.36 -9.98 16.23
CA TYR A 110 8.74 -11.29 16.79
C TYR A 110 10.19 -11.28 17.31
N CYS A 111 11.14 -10.81 16.50
CA CYS A 111 12.54 -10.70 16.90
C CYS A 111 12.72 -9.76 18.11
N GLN A 112 12.01 -8.62 18.13
CA GLN A 112 12.08 -7.68 19.25
C GLN A 112 11.60 -8.29 20.57
N ASN A 113 10.49 -9.04 20.55
CA ASN A 113 9.94 -9.68 21.75
C ASN A 113 10.89 -10.74 22.31
N ASN A 114 11.45 -11.58 21.44
CA ASN A 114 12.37 -12.64 21.87
C ASN A 114 13.68 -12.05 22.42
N CYS A 115 14.23 -10.99 21.81
CA CYS A 115 15.39 -10.29 22.36
C CYS A 115 15.11 -9.69 23.74
N ALA A 116 13.92 -9.11 23.96
CA ALA A 116 13.54 -8.57 25.26
C ALA A 116 13.43 -9.66 26.34
N GLU A 117 12.91 -10.84 25.98
CA GLU A 117 12.82 -11.98 26.89
C GLU A 117 14.20 -12.50 27.31
N TYR A 118 15.13 -12.62 26.35
CA TYR A 118 16.53 -12.95 26.65
C TYR A 118 17.21 -11.93 27.57
N LEU A 119 16.96 -10.63 27.36
CA LEU A 119 17.51 -9.57 28.22
C LEU A 119 16.97 -9.66 29.66
N ASN A 120 15.69 -9.98 29.82
CA ASN A 120 15.06 -10.15 31.13
C ASN A 120 15.62 -11.36 31.87
N VAL A 121 15.84 -12.49 31.19
CA VAL A 121 16.49 -13.67 31.78
C VAL A 121 17.92 -13.34 32.21
N LEU A 122 18.69 -12.64 31.38
CA LEU A 122 20.06 -12.24 31.70
C LEU A 122 20.13 -11.32 32.94
N ASN A 123 19.20 -10.36 33.03
CA ASN A 123 19.08 -9.47 34.19
C ASN A 123 18.71 -10.22 35.48
N ILE A 124 17.86 -11.25 35.38
CA ILE A 124 17.53 -12.12 36.51
C ILE A 124 18.76 -12.92 36.96
N PHE A 125 19.55 -13.46 36.03
CA PHE A 125 20.80 -14.15 36.35
C PHE A 125 21.84 -13.22 36.99
N GLU A 126 21.97 -11.98 36.52
CA GLU A 126 22.80 -10.96 37.18
C GLU A 126 22.32 -10.65 38.60
N LEU A 127 21.00 -10.57 38.81
CA LEU A 127 20.42 -10.34 40.12
C LEU A 127 20.76 -11.49 41.09
N PHE A 128 20.61 -12.74 40.67
CA PHE A 128 21.01 -13.91 41.47
C PHE A 128 22.50 -13.87 41.82
N LYS A 129 23.36 -13.55 40.85
CA LYS A 129 24.80 -13.42 41.07
C LYS A 129 25.15 -12.33 42.09
N ARG A 130 24.42 -11.21 42.11
CA ARG A 130 24.59 -10.13 43.11
C ARG A 130 24.11 -10.52 44.49
N LEU A 131 23.07 -11.35 44.58
CA LEU A 131 22.49 -11.81 45.85
C LEU A 131 23.31 -12.91 46.54
N LYS A 132 24.39 -13.43 45.93
CA LYS A 132 25.21 -14.54 46.44
C LYS A 132 24.39 -15.78 46.83
N ILE A 133 23.34 -16.07 46.07
CA ILE A 133 22.64 -17.36 46.06
C ILE A 133 23.26 -18.16 44.91
#